data_AF-A0A2V5ZL64-F1
#
_entry.id   AF-A0A2V5ZL64-F1
#
_cell.length_a   1.000
_cell.length_b   1.000
_cell.length_c   1.000
_cell.angle_alpha   90.00
_cell.angle_beta   90.00
_cell.angle_gamma   90.00
#
_symmetry.space_group_name_H-M   'P 1'
#
loop_
_entity.id
_entity.type
_entity.pdbx_description
1 polymer ?
#
loop_
_entity_poly.entity_id
_entity_poly.type
_entity_poly.pdbx_seq_one_letter_code
_entity_poly.pdbx_strand_id
1 'polypeptide(L)'
;MGTFTRSNNYGRAIVAAFVSVGFLWTLALSASSQLHQRIHPDANRVEHNCAATMITLGSYDHAAHPPLVRAPAAVVQFSKIPALTPCWVESPFLGASIFEHAPPALV
;
A
#
# COMPACT_ATOMS: atom_id res chain seq x y z
N MET A 1 22.83 -27.27 35.21
CA MET A 1 21.39 -27.48 34.96
C MET A 1 20.84 -26.23 34.29
N GLY A 2 20.70 -26.22 32.96
CA GLY A 2 20.13 -25.09 32.23
C GLY A 2 18.62 -25.23 32.17
N THR A 3 17.89 -24.33 32.80
CA THR A 3 16.43 -24.24 32.71
C THR A 3 16.07 -23.68 31.34
N PHE A 4 15.57 -24.55 30.46
CA PHE A 4 15.01 -24.12 29.18
C PHE A 4 13.82 -23.20 29.43
N THR A 5 13.94 -21.95 28.96
CA THR A 5 12.85 -20.99 28.83
C THR A 5 11.86 -21.50 27.77
N ARG A 6 11.08 -22.51 28.14
CA ARG A 6 10.12 -23.21 27.27
C ARG A 6 8.69 -22.88 27.72
N SER A 7 8.33 -21.60 27.75
CA SER A 7 7.03 -21.18 28.30
C SER A 7 6.20 -20.29 27.37
N ASN A 8 6.80 -19.47 26.49
CA ASN A 8 6.01 -18.54 25.64
C ASN A 8 5.61 -19.10 24.25
N ASN A 9 6.32 -20.12 23.75
CA ASN A 9 6.16 -20.56 22.36
C ASN A 9 5.03 -21.58 22.15
N TYR A 10 4.70 -22.40 23.16
CA TYR A 10 3.65 -23.41 23.00
C TYR A 10 2.25 -22.82 22.84
N GLY A 11 1.91 -21.80 23.63
CA GLY A 11 0.62 -21.13 23.48
C GLY A 11 0.46 -20.52 22.08
N ARG A 12 1.50 -19.82 21.60
CA ARG A 12 1.54 -19.27 20.24
C ARG A 12 1.47 -20.34 19.16
N ALA A 13 2.18 -21.46 19.32
CA ALA A 13 2.16 -22.57 18.38
C ALA A 13 0.78 -23.25 18.32
N ILE A 14 0.13 -23.43 19.46
CA ILE A 14 -1.22 -23.97 19.54
C ILE A 14 -2.21 -23.05 18.84
N VAL A 15 -2.17 -21.74 19.12
CA VAL A 15 -3.02 -20.74 18.44
C VAL A 15 -2.74 -20.76 16.93
N ALA A 16 -1.48 -20.76 16.52
CA ALA A 16 -1.11 -20.81 15.10
C ALA A 16 -1.62 -22.10 14.43
N ALA A 17 -1.56 -23.25 15.11
CA ALA A 17 -2.08 -24.51 14.59
C ALA A 17 -3.59 -24.45 14.39
N PHE A 18 -4.35 -23.95 15.37
CA PHE A 18 -5.81 -23.79 15.22
C PHE A 18 -6.19 -22.83 14.10
N VAL A 19 -5.50 -21.68 14.00
CA VAL A 19 -5.72 -20.72 12.90
C VAL A 19 -5.41 -21.36 11.55
N SER A 20 -4.30 -22.10 11.45
CA SER A 20 -3.89 -22.79 10.21
C SER A 20 -4.91 -23.84 9.80
N VAL A 21 -5.38 -24.66 10.74
CA VAL A 21 -6.40 -25.69 10.48
C VAL A 21 -7.71 -25.03 10.03
N GLY A 22 -8.16 -23.98 10.71
CA GLY A 22 -9.35 -23.22 10.33
C GLY A 22 -9.23 -22.65 8.91
N PHE A 23 -8.09 -22.05 8.58
CA PHE A 23 -7.82 -21.50 7.25
C PHE A 23 -7.83 -22.58 6.17
N LEU A 24 -7.11 -23.68 6.37
CA LEU A 24 -7.08 -24.80 5.42
C LEU A 24 -8.46 -25.43 5.23
N TRP A 25 -9.25 -25.52 6.30
CA TRP A 25 -10.63 -25.99 6.22
C TRP A 25 -11.49 -25.05 5.37
N THR A 26 -11.44 -23.74 5.61
CA THR A 26 -12.18 -22.76 4.81
C THR A 26 -11.76 -22.75 3.34
N LEU A 27 -10.47 -23.00 3.06
CA LEU A 27 -9.95 -23.14 1.70
C LEU A 27 -10.46 -24.42 1.01
N ALA A 28 -10.56 -25.53 1.74
CA ALA A 28 -11.15 -26.75 1.22
C ALA A 28 -12.65 -26.56 0.87
N LEU A 29 -13.38 -25.82 1.71
CA LEU A 29 -14.79 -25.46 1.44
C LEU A 29 -14.95 -24.53 0.24
N SER A 30 -14.03 -23.57 0.05
CA SER A 30 -14.09 -22.67 -1.10
C SER A 30 -13.79 -23.38 -2.42
N ALA A 31 -12.96 -24.44 -2.39
CA ALA A 31 -12.66 -25.27 -3.57
C ALA A 31 -13.77 -26.28 -3.93
N SER A 32 -14.69 -26.60 -3.01
CA SER A 32 -15.74 -27.61 -3.24
C SER A 32 -17.13 -27.15 -2.77
N SER A 33 -17.98 -26.78 -3.73
CA SER A 33 -19.37 -26.37 -3.47
C SER A 33 -20.23 -27.48 -2.87
N GLN A 34 -19.98 -28.75 -3.22
CA GLN A 34 -20.71 -29.88 -2.64
C GLN A 34 -20.40 -30.08 -1.16
N LEU A 35 -19.13 -29.93 -0.76
CA LEU A 35 -18.74 -29.99 0.65
C LEU A 35 -19.33 -28.80 1.41
N HIS A 36 -19.25 -27.61 0.81
CA HIS A 36 -19.82 -26.38 1.37
C HIS A 36 -21.33 -26.51 1.62
N GLN A 37 -22.09 -27.05 0.65
CA GLN A 37 -23.54 -27.28 0.78
C GLN A 37 -23.91 -28.30 1.85
N ARG A 38 -23.06 -29.30 2.12
CA ARG A 38 -23.31 -30.29 3.18
C ARG A 38 -23.23 -29.70 4.58
N ILE A 39 -22.40 -28.67 4.75
CA ILE A 39 -22.21 -27.97 6.03
C ILE A 39 -23.21 -26.82 6.16
N HIS A 40 -23.48 -26.14 5.04
CA HIS A 40 -24.43 -25.03 4.95
C HIS A 40 -25.46 -25.33 3.86
N PRO A 41 -26.68 -25.78 4.24
CA PRO A 41 -27.74 -26.09 3.27
C PRO A 41 -28.13 -24.88 2.40
N ASP A 42 -27.91 -23.67 2.90
CA ASP A 42 -28.17 -22.40 2.25
C ASP A 42 -26.95 -21.80 1.53
N ALA A 43 -25.82 -22.50 1.45
CA ALA A 43 -24.58 -22.02 0.83
C ALA A 43 -24.73 -21.57 -0.64
N ASN A 44 -25.78 -22.02 -1.33
CA ASN A 44 -26.05 -21.64 -2.72
C ASN A 44 -26.90 -20.36 -2.86
N ARG A 45 -27.33 -19.75 -1.76
CA ARG A 45 -28.07 -18.49 -1.81
C ARG A 45 -27.12 -17.34 -2.12
N VAL A 46 -27.56 -16.42 -2.96
CA VAL A 46 -26.79 -15.23 -3.36
C VAL A 46 -26.42 -14.37 -2.14
N GLU A 47 -27.28 -14.32 -1.13
CA GLU A 47 -27.09 -13.55 0.10
C GLU A 47 -26.20 -14.26 1.15
N HIS A 48 -25.74 -15.49 0.88
CA HIS A 48 -24.96 -16.26 1.84
C HIS A 48 -23.49 -15.81 1.86
N ASN A 49 -23.10 -15.12 2.92
CA ASN A 49 -21.72 -14.68 3.15
C ASN A 49 -21.09 -15.49 4.29
N CYS A 50 -20.05 -16.27 3.98
CA CYS A 50 -19.24 -17.00 4.94
C CYS A 50 -17.75 -16.92 4.55
N ALA A 51 -16.85 -17.39 5.42
CA ALA A 51 -15.42 -17.36 5.17
C ALA A 51 -14.99 -18.04 3.84
N ALA A 52 -15.65 -19.14 3.46
CA ALA A 52 -15.38 -19.82 2.19
C ALA A 52 -15.80 -18.95 0.99
N THR A 53 -16.99 -18.34 1.03
CA THR A 53 -17.46 -17.42 -0.01
C THR A 53 -16.57 -16.18 -0.12
N MET A 54 -16.10 -15.63 1.01
CA MET A 54 -15.16 -14.50 1.02
C MET A 54 -13.82 -14.86 0.36
N ILE A 55 -13.29 -16.07 0.61
CA ILE A 55 -12.09 -16.58 -0.07
C ILE A 55 -12.32 -16.67 -1.59
N THR A 56 -13.47 -17.20 -2.03
CA THR A 56 -13.80 -17.33 -3.45
C THR A 56 -13.99 -15.98 -4.14
N LEU A 57 -14.67 -15.04 -3.49
CA LEU A 57 -14.93 -13.70 -4.05
C LEU A 57 -13.71 -12.78 -3.99
N GLY A 58 -12.66 -13.16 -3.26
CA GLY A 58 -11.53 -12.27 -2.99
C GLY A 58 -11.92 -11.02 -2.18
N SER A 59 -13.11 -11.02 -1.57
CA SER A 59 -13.68 -9.90 -0.82
C SER A 59 -13.09 -9.88 0.59
N TYR A 60 -11.78 -9.66 0.66
CA TYR A 60 -11.16 -9.22 1.90
C TYR A 60 -11.41 -7.72 1.97
N ASP A 61 -12.11 -7.24 3.00
CA ASP A 61 -12.10 -5.81 3.32
C ASP A 61 -10.63 -5.41 3.50
N HIS A 62 -10.05 -4.81 2.46
CA HIS A 62 -8.71 -4.27 2.52
C HIS A 62 -8.78 -3.14 3.54
N ALA A 63 -8.32 -3.41 4.77
CA ALA A 63 -8.01 -2.35 5.70
C ALA A 63 -7.21 -1.31 4.92
N ALA A 64 -7.68 -0.05 4.93
CA ALA A 64 -7.13 1.03 4.13
C ALA A 64 -5.61 1.00 4.25
N HIS A 65 -4.92 0.70 3.14
CA HIS A 65 -3.47 0.57 3.18
C HIS A 65 -2.90 1.92 3.63
N PRO A 66 -2.04 1.95 4.67
CA PRO A 66 -1.38 3.19 5.03
C PRO A 66 -0.62 3.68 3.79
N PRO A 67 -0.77 4.97 3.41
CA PRO A 67 -0.18 5.46 2.19
C PRO A 67 1.34 5.24 2.21
N LEU A 68 1.87 4.54 1.20
CA LEU A 68 3.31 4.27 1.05
C LEU A 68 4.14 5.55 0.98
N VAL A 69 3.52 6.65 0.58
CA VAL A 69 4.13 7.97 0.51
C VAL A 69 3.25 8.93 1.31
N ARG A 70 3.74 9.35 2.48
CA ARG A 70 3.20 10.50 3.19
C ARG A 70 3.90 11.74 2.64
N ALA A 71 3.13 12.72 2.16
CA ALA A 71 3.71 14.01 1.80
C ALA A 71 4.50 14.56 3.01
N PRO A 72 5.72 15.10 2.82
CA PRO A 72 6.44 15.75 3.89
C PRO A 72 5.54 16.79 4.54
N ALA A 73 5.43 16.77 5.86
CA ALA A 73 4.74 17.84 6.57
C ALA A 73 5.46 19.15 6.23
N ALA A 74 4.72 20.17 5.78
CA ALA A 74 5.30 21.47 5.50
C ALA A 74 5.85 22.05 6.81
N VAL A 75 7.15 21.90 7.03
CA VAL A 75 7.87 22.62 8.08
C VAL A 75 8.08 24.01 7.55
N VAL A 76 7.50 25.00 8.21
CA VAL A 76 7.74 26.41 7.92
C VAL A 76 9.17 26.74 8.39
N GLN A 77 10.15 26.40 7.56
CA GLN A 77 11.54 26.76 7.80
C GLN A 77 11.78 28.15 7.22
N PHE A 78 11.48 29.19 8.02
CA PHE A 78 11.95 30.53 7.73
C PHE A 78 13.47 30.57 7.96
N SER A 79 14.26 30.38 6.91
CA SER A 79 15.65 30.80 6.95
C SER A 79 15.71 32.32 6.89
N LYS A 80 16.49 32.94 7.78
CA LYS A 80 16.79 34.37 7.69
C LYS A 80 17.70 34.56 6.46
N ILE A 81 17.11 34.99 5.34
CA ILE A 81 17.86 35.28 4.12
C ILE A 81 18.74 36.50 4.41
N PRO A 82 20.08 36.41 4.34
CA PRO A 82 20.95 37.57 4.43
C PRO A 82 20.61 38.52 3.28
N ALA A 83 20.58 39.83 3.55
CA ALA A 83 20.38 40.82 2.50
C ALA A 83 21.49 40.68 1.44
N LEU A 84 21.13 40.28 0.22
CA LEU A 84 22.04 40.27 -0.91
C LEU A 84 22.26 41.72 -1.33
N THR A 85 23.49 42.20 -1.26
CA THR A 85 23.88 43.49 -1.87
C THR A 85 23.91 43.31 -3.39
N PRO A 86 23.08 44.04 -4.16
CA PRO A 86 23.14 43.98 -5.61
C PRO A 86 24.44 44.62 -6.09
N CYS A 87 25.39 43.81 -6.58
CA CYS A 87 26.45 44.31 -7.44
C CYS A 87 25.93 44.30 -8.88
N TRP A 88 25.92 45.47 -9.52
CA TRP A 88 25.67 45.56 -10.95
C TRP A 88 26.88 44.97 -11.68
N VAL A 89 26.74 43.74 -12.18
CA VAL A 89 27.68 43.16 -13.14
C VAL A 89 27.22 43.59 -14.52
N GLU A 90 28.14 44.07 -15.37
CA GLU A 90 27.81 44.38 -16.76
C GLU A 90 27.20 43.14 -17.44
N SER A 91 26.07 43.34 -18.12
CA SER A 91 25.36 42.29 -18.85
C SER A 91 26.26 41.73 -19.96
N PRO A 92 26.62 40.44 -19.96
CA PRO A 92 27.41 39.83 -21.03
C PRO A 92 26.62 39.71 -22.35
N PHE A 93 25.34 40.08 -22.37
CA PHE A 93 24.42 39.81 -23.48
C PHE A 93 24.51 40.76 -24.68
N LEU A 94 25.45 41.72 -24.70
CA LEU A 94 25.71 42.50 -25.93
C LEU A 94 26.24 41.63 -27.10
N GLY A 95 26.75 40.42 -26.82
CA GLY A 95 27.25 39.49 -27.84
C GLY A 95 26.25 38.46 -28.38
N ALA A 96 25.06 38.31 -27.78
CA ALA A 96 24.13 37.21 -28.11
C ALA A 96 23.04 37.57 -29.14
N SER A 97 23.04 38.80 -29.67
CA SER A 97 22.08 39.29 -30.67
C SER A 97 22.30 38.74 -32.09
N ILE A 98 23.29 37.87 -32.32
CA ILE A 98 23.63 37.36 -33.67
C ILE A 98 22.69 36.22 -34.11
N PHE A 99 21.98 35.57 -33.18
CA PHE A 99 21.14 34.40 -33.48
C PHE A 99 19.63 34.65 -33.36
N GLU A 100 19.18 35.90 -33.20
CA GLU A 100 17.74 36.21 -33.33
C GLU A 100 17.32 36.22 -34.81
N HIS A 101 17.16 35.03 -35.39
CA HIS A 101 16.32 34.86 -36.57
C HIS A 101 14.90 34.57 -36.11
N ALA A 102 14.02 35.56 -36.27
CA ALA A 102 12.58 35.34 -36.16
C ALA A 102 12.15 34.27 -37.18
N PRO A 103 11.23 33.36 -36.81
CA PRO A 103 10.76 32.32 -37.73
C PRO A 103 10.12 32.95 -38.98
N PRO A 104 10.32 32.36 -40.18
CA PRO A 104 9.80 32.93 -41.41
C PRO A 104 8.28 32.98 -41.39
N ALA A 105 7.73 34.11 -41.84
CA ALA A 105 6.28 34.27 -41.98
C ALA A 105 5.76 33.27 -43.02
N LEU A 106 4.69 32.55 -42.66
CA LEU A 106 3.95 31.69 -43.58
C LEU A 106 3.24 32.57 -44.61
N VAL A 107 3.58 32.37 -45.89
CA VAL A 107 2.86 32.93 -47.06
C VAL A 107 2.09 31.82 -47.74
#